data_AF-A0A7G2M9T5-F1
#
_entry.id   AF-A0A7G2M9T5-F1
#
_cell.length_a   1.000
_cell.length_b   1.000
_cell.length_c   1.000
_cell.angle_alpha   90.00
_cell.angle_beta   90.00
_cell.angle_gamma   90.00
#
_symmetry.space_group_name_H-M   'P 1'
#
loop_
_entity.id
_entity.type
_entity.pdbx_description
1 polymer ?
#
loop_
_entity_poly.entity_id
_entity_poly.type
_entity_poly.pdbx_seq_one_letter_code
_entity_poly.pdbx_strand_id
1 'polypeptide(L)'
;MNISWGQESGSKYRRSSLYTMLITHPSDKFGKDIEDVFISMPTPDKFDNHDLNVKTVQSPYRHKAKRGGTNEEWSTLTTFLDSNAVARRVVAKWFNRDKRNGTFDMSLVAYRGHYNASELDVQLAKASVRGTGLLADAGEELVGNTFIMVNDIRYVDKEERGKMWGSILQGIGEIAGAAVGGDTGEAITSLGNTAQDFANMIAGFRVIVTSYLYRLEWNEEVANTFYQDYYTDASSLEPHKIAAFQQDRTTFRLKYIGHQIIDSGKTSMNGIEAANNDALKSQMIRKVCTRALDKSIVELQKEHEEFKVKVPILKVEPYIAAQIGLKEGLTSKSKFEVLEQYQDENGRTRYKRVGVVKPEGTIWDNRYMAVEEKASGANLNETRFKKVSGGTFYPGMLLREIKFKKN
;
A
#
# COMPACT_ATOMS: atom_id res chain seq x y z
N MET A 1 -7.11 -7.17 26.21
CA MET A 1 -6.09 -6.09 26.23
C MET A 1 -6.75 -4.87 25.62
N ASN A 2 -6.95 -3.79 26.39
CA ASN A 2 -7.84 -2.71 25.95
C ASN A 2 -7.09 -1.75 25.02
N ILE A 3 -7.51 -1.71 23.75
CA ILE A 3 -7.05 -0.69 22.80
C ILE A 3 -7.90 0.57 23.06
N SER A 4 -7.24 1.65 23.46
CA SER A 4 -7.89 2.94 23.66
C SER A 4 -8.20 3.57 22.30
N TRP A 5 -9.48 3.72 21.98
CA TRP A 5 -9.93 4.44 20.79
C TRP A 5 -9.83 5.95 21.03
N GLY A 6 -8.65 6.52 20.73
CA GLY A 6 -8.48 7.96 20.62
C GLY A 6 -9.40 8.51 19.52
N GLN A 7 -10.06 9.65 19.76
CA GLN A 7 -10.95 10.27 18.78
C GLN A 7 -10.16 10.86 17.60
N GLU A 8 -10.09 10.12 16.49
CA GLU A 8 -9.51 10.60 15.24
C GLU A 8 -10.53 11.44 14.47
N SER A 9 -10.63 12.72 14.83
CA SER A 9 -11.56 13.71 14.25
C SER A 9 -11.17 14.21 12.84
N GLY A 10 -10.80 13.30 11.95
CA GLY A 10 -10.51 13.58 10.54
C GLY A 10 -10.97 12.42 9.65
N SER A 11 -11.78 12.73 8.63
CA SER A 11 -12.47 11.71 7.82
C SER A 11 -11.51 10.63 7.28
N LYS A 12 -11.66 9.40 7.81
CA LYS A 12 -10.95 8.21 7.37
C LYS A 12 -11.68 7.43 6.28
N TYR A 13 -12.80 7.95 5.79
CA TYR A 13 -13.81 7.19 5.07
C TYR A 13 -13.75 7.47 3.57
N ARG A 14 -14.36 6.59 2.76
CA ARG A 14 -14.33 6.65 1.28
C ARG A 14 -12.91 6.74 0.70
N ARG A 15 -11.98 6.01 1.30
CA ARG A 15 -10.60 5.87 0.84
C ARG A 15 -10.47 4.73 -0.17
N SER A 16 -9.55 4.87 -1.10
CA SER A 16 -9.13 3.76 -1.95
C SER A 16 -8.59 2.62 -1.07
N SER A 17 -8.99 1.39 -1.37
CA SER A 17 -8.50 0.20 -0.67
C SER A 17 -7.20 -0.29 -1.29
N LEU A 18 -6.24 -0.73 -0.45
CA LEU A 18 -4.94 -1.22 -0.90
C LEU A 18 -4.59 -2.56 -0.25
N TYR A 19 -4.28 -3.54 -1.11
CA TYR A 19 -3.63 -4.80 -0.75
C TYR A 19 -2.17 -4.73 -1.20
N THR A 20 -1.21 -4.94 -0.29
CA THR A 20 0.22 -5.02 -0.66
C THR A 20 0.74 -6.46 -0.64
N MET A 21 1.48 -6.82 -1.70
CA MET A 21 2.14 -8.12 -1.85
C MET A 21 3.62 -7.95 -2.16
N LEU A 22 4.44 -8.94 -1.80
CA LEU A 22 5.87 -9.03 -2.11
C LEU A 22 6.18 -10.32 -2.88
N ILE A 23 6.89 -10.18 -4.00
CA ILE A 23 7.60 -11.27 -4.67
C ILE A 23 8.88 -11.55 -3.88
N THR A 24 9.00 -12.74 -3.31
CA THR A 24 10.08 -13.08 -2.38
C THR A 24 11.21 -13.86 -3.06
N HIS A 25 12.44 -13.43 -2.76
CA HIS A 25 13.69 -14.05 -3.19
C HIS A 25 14.47 -14.52 -1.95
N PRO A 26 14.00 -15.53 -1.18
CA PRO A 26 14.56 -15.85 0.13
C PRO A 26 16.03 -16.30 0.07
N SER A 27 16.48 -16.80 -1.08
CA SER A 27 17.88 -17.18 -1.35
C SER A 27 18.79 -15.99 -1.73
N ASP A 28 18.26 -14.78 -1.91
CA ASP A 28 19.08 -13.59 -2.14
C ASP A 28 19.62 -13.02 -0.83
N LYS A 29 20.74 -12.32 -0.92
CA LYS A 29 21.37 -11.58 0.19
C LYS A 29 20.39 -10.54 0.75
N PHE A 30 20.12 -10.64 2.05
CA PHE A 30 19.05 -9.94 2.79
C PHE A 30 17.60 -10.25 2.35
N GLY A 31 17.36 -11.25 1.48
CA GLY A 31 16.04 -11.58 0.95
C GLY A 31 15.02 -11.96 2.04
N LYS A 32 15.42 -12.79 3.00
CA LYS A 32 14.61 -13.15 4.17
C LYS A 32 14.36 -11.94 5.09
N ASP A 33 15.39 -11.14 5.36
CA ASP A 33 15.27 -9.91 6.17
C ASP A 33 14.28 -8.91 5.55
N ILE A 34 14.33 -8.73 4.22
CA ILE A 34 13.41 -7.88 3.45
C ILE A 34 11.97 -8.41 3.55
N GLU A 35 11.77 -9.73 3.50
CA GLU A 35 10.45 -10.36 3.66
C GLU A 35 9.85 -10.10 5.04
N ASP A 36 10.59 -10.37 6.13
CA ASP A 36 10.08 -10.18 7.50
C ASP A 36 9.79 -8.71 7.79
N VAL A 37 10.66 -7.82 7.28
CA VAL A 37 10.46 -6.37 7.30
C VAL A 37 9.19 -5.95 6.54
N PHE A 38 8.93 -6.51 5.35
CA PHE A 38 7.75 -6.18 4.53
C PHE A 38 6.45 -6.68 5.16
N ILE A 39 6.41 -7.93 5.64
CA ILE A 39 5.24 -8.52 6.30
C ILE A 39 4.82 -7.67 7.50
N SER A 40 5.80 -7.13 8.23
CA SER A 40 5.59 -6.29 9.41
C SER A 40 5.42 -4.79 9.11
N MET A 41 5.28 -4.36 7.85
CA MET A 41 4.90 -2.97 7.51
C MET A 41 3.38 -2.76 7.63
N PRO A 42 2.93 -1.63 8.21
CA PRO A 42 1.52 -1.23 8.15
C PRO A 42 1.13 -0.81 6.73
N THR A 43 -0.18 -0.84 6.42
CA THR A 43 -0.71 -0.21 5.20
C THR A 43 -0.50 1.31 5.26
N PRO A 44 -0.10 1.98 4.16
CA PRO A 44 0.06 3.43 4.12
C PRO A 44 -1.23 4.18 4.46
N ASP A 45 -1.12 5.22 5.29
CA ASP A 45 -2.19 5.82 6.11
C ASP A 45 -3.27 6.58 5.31
N LYS A 46 -3.17 6.59 3.98
CA LYS A 46 -4.11 7.21 3.03
C LYS A 46 -5.01 6.20 2.32
N PHE A 47 -4.73 4.92 2.49
CA PHE A 47 -5.52 3.80 1.96
C PHE A 47 -6.17 3.01 3.09
N ASP A 48 -7.25 2.32 2.77
CA ASP A 48 -7.83 1.31 3.64
C ASP A 48 -7.08 -0.03 3.48
N ASN A 49 -6.71 -0.69 4.59
CA ASN A 49 -6.11 -2.03 4.52
C ASN A 49 -7.07 -3.02 3.85
N HIS A 50 -6.66 -3.55 2.71
CA HIS A 50 -7.37 -4.61 2.00
C HIS A 50 -6.51 -5.88 1.85
N ASP A 51 -5.53 -6.07 2.73
CA ASP A 51 -4.63 -7.22 2.70
C ASP A 51 -5.38 -8.54 2.86
N LEU A 52 -5.06 -9.52 2.01
CA LEU A 52 -5.47 -10.92 2.18
C LEU A 52 -4.43 -11.68 3.00
N ASN A 53 -4.75 -12.91 3.41
CA ASN A 53 -3.87 -13.79 4.20
C ASN A 53 -2.50 -14.11 3.58
N VAL A 54 -2.26 -13.85 2.29
CA VAL A 54 -1.06 -14.30 1.54
C VAL A 54 -0.30 -13.08 0.98
N LYS A 55 0.40 -12.35 1.87
CA LYS A 55 1.15 -11.15 1.50
C LYS A 55 2.47 -11.42 0.75
N THR A 56 2.94 -12.67 0.69
CA THR A 56 4.19 -13.05 0.02
C THR A 56 3.99 -14.16 -1.01
N VAL A 57 4.76 -14.11 -2.10
CA VAL A 57 4.72 -15.07 -3.20
C VAL A 57 6.15 -15.32 -3.68
N GLN A 58 6.63 -16.55 -3.59
CA GLN A 58 7.91 -16.91 -4.18
C GLN A 58 7.75 -17.06 -5.70
N SER A 59 8.53 -16.31 -6.48
CA SER A 59 8.60 -16.47 -7.95
C SER A 59 9.89 -17.18 -8.32
N PRO A 60 9.87 -18.22 -9.19
CA PRO A 60 11.09 -18.76 -9.77
C PRO A 60 11.71 -17.81 -10.80
N TYR A 61 10.98 -16.78 -11.25
CA TYR A 61 11.43 -15.81 -12.24
C TYR A 61 11.93 -14.52 -11.59
N ARG A 62 13.23 -14.25 -11.73
CA ARG A 62 13.82 -12.93 -11.43
C ARG A 62 13.48 -11.94 -12.56
N HIS A 63 12.29 -11.35 -12.51
CA HIS A 63 11.84 -10.29 -13.43
C HIS A 63 12.89 -9.16 -13.55
N LYS A 64 13.73 -9.09 -14.57
CA LYS A 64 14.75 -8.05 -14.75
C LYS A 64 14.12 -6.80 -15.39
N ALA A 65 13.08 -6.28 -14.73
CA ALA A 65 12.34 -5.09 -15.11
C ALA A 65 13.28 -3.91 -15.39
N LYS A 66 13.54 -3.70 -16.69
CA LYS A 66 14.19 -2.49 -17.20
C LYS A 66 13.16 -1.36 -17.19
N ARG A 67 13.63 -0.11 -17.20
CA ARG A 67 12.76 1.05 -17.41
C ARG A 67 12.24 1.00 -18.85
N GLY A 68 11.02 0.49 -19.04
CA GLY A 68 10.49 0.03 -20.34
C GLY A 68 10.69 -1.48 -20.61
N GLY A 69 10.48 -2.33 -19.60
CA GLY A 69 10.50 -3.80 -19.75
C GLY A 69 9.37 -4.37 -20.64
N THR A 70 9.54 -5.62 -21.09
CA THR A 70 8.63 -6.29 -22.03
C THR A 70 7.38 -6.87 -21.36
N ASN A 71 6.33 -7.11 -22.16
CA ASN A 71 5.02 -7.59 -21.70
C ASN A 71 5.06 -8.91 -20.91
N GLU A 72 6.05 -9.77 -21.20
CA GLU A 72 6.17 -11.15 -20.70
C GLU A 72 6.30 -11.22 -19.17
N GLU A 73 7.04 -10.30 -18.56
CA GLU A 73 7.25 -10.27 -17.11
C GLU A 73 5.93 -10.06 -16.36
N TRP A 74 4.98 -9.36 -16.99
CA TRP A 74 3.70 -9.01 -16.39
C TRP A 74 2.55 -9.93 -16.78
N SER A 75 2.62 -10.65 -17.91
CA SER A 75 1.71 -11.78 -18.15
C SER A 75 1.85 -12.86 -17.09
N THR A 76 3.07 -13.17 -16.63
CA THR A 76 3.31 -14.21 -15.61
C THR A 76 2.71 -13.86 -14.25
N LEU A 77 2.88 -12.61 -13.79
CA LEU A 77 2.26 -12.18 -12.53
C LEU A 77 0.73 -12.12 -12.64
N THR A 78 0.19 -11.63 -13.76
CA THR A 78 -1.26 -11.56 -13.97
C THR A 78 -1.87 -12.97 -13.95
N THR A 79 -1.28 -13.93 -14.68
CA THR A 79 -1.64 -15.36 -14.63
C THR A 79 -1.61 -15.93 -13.21
N PHE A 80 -0.63 -15.57 -12.38
CA PHE A 80 -0.60 -15.99 -10.97
C PHE A 80 -1.78 -15.43 -10.16
N LEU A 81 -2.08 -14.13 -10.30
CA LEU A 81 -3.16 -13.46 -9.57
C LEU A 81 -4.53 -14.02 -9.97
N ASP A 82 -4.75 -14.28 -11.25
CA ASP A 82 -5.99 -14.84 -11.79
C ASP A 82 -6.15 -16.32 -11.41
N SER A 83 -5.08 -17.12 -11.52
CA SER A 83 -5.08 -18.55 -11.12
C SER A 83 -5.33 -18.73 -9.62
N ASN A 84 -4.92 -17.76 -8.79
CA ASN A 84 -5.24 -17.69 -7.36
C ASN A 84 -6.59 -17.03 -7.06
N ALA A 85 -7.33 -16.60 -8.09
CA ALA A 85 -8.60 -15.88 -8.00
C ALA A 85 -8.55 -14.66 -7.05
N VAL A 86 -7.47 -13.87 -7.11
CA VAL A 86 -7.22 -12.76 -6.17
C VAL A 86 -8.32 -11.70 -6.24
N ALA A 87 -8.81 -11.34 -7.43
CA ALA A 87 -9.93 -10.40 -7.60
C ALA A 87 -11.18 -10.86 -6.80
N ARG A 88 -11.57 -12.13 -6.95
CA ARG A 88 -12.70 -12.73 -6.23
C ARG A 88 -12.48 -12.82 -4.73
N ARG A 89 -11.23 -13.04 -4.28
CA ARG A 89 -10.87 -13.02 -2.83
C ARG A 89 -10.93 -11.60 -2.25
N VAL A 90 -10.59 -10.58 -3.03
CA VAL A 90 -10.77 -9.16 -2.69
C VAL A 90 -12.27 -8.83 -2.56
N VAL A 91 -13.09 -9.23 -3.53
CA VAL A 91 -14.56 -9.11 -3.45
C VAL A 91 -15.12 -9.83 -2.22
N ALA A 92 -14.69 -11.07 -1.96
CA ALA A 92 -15.09 -11.82 -0.76
C ALA A 92 -14.72 -11.10 0.55
N LYS A 93 -13.62 -10.33 0.61
CA LYS A 93 -13.27 -9.50 1.77
C LYS A 93 -14.16 -8.26 1.89
N TRP A 94 -14.51 -7.60 0.78
CA TRP A 94 -15.43 -6.45 0.78
C TRP A 94 -16.81 -6.78 1.35
N PHE A 95 -17.32 -7.96 1.05
CA PHE A 95 -18.62 -8.45 1.50
C PHE A 95 -18.48 -9.48 2.64
N ASN A 96 -17.39 -9.40 3.41
CA ASN A 96 -17.12 -10.14 4.66
C ASN A 96 -17.39 -11.66 4.62
N ARG A 97 -17.22 -12.31 3.46
CA ARG A 97 -17.72 -13.66 3.22
C ARG A 97 -17.25 -14.65 4.28
N ASP A 98 -18.19 -15.27 4.98
CA ASP A 98 -17.90 -16.26 5.99
C ASP A 98 -17.22 -17.50 5.37
N LYS A 99 -16.38 -18.15 6.18
CA LYS A 99 -15.52 -19.27 5.75
C LYS A 99 -16.13 -20.64 6.03
N ARG A 100 -17.26 -20.70 6.75
CA ARG A 100 -17.96 -21.94 7.18
C ARG A 100 -19.22 -22.18 6.36
N ASN A 101 -20.13 -21.21 6.29
CA ASN A 101 -21.38 -21.30 5.54
C ASN A 101 -21.31 -20.65 4.14
N GLY A 102 -20.38 -19.71 3.94
CA GLY A 102 -20.20 -19.00 2.67
C GLY A 102 -21.12 -17.80 2.41
N THR A 103 -21.90 -17.36 3.40
CA THR A 103 -22.75 -16.15 3.29
C THR A 103 -21.94 -14.86 3.32
N PHE A 104 -22.53 -13.78 2.86
CA PHE A 104 -21.96 -12.43 2.80
C PHE A 104 -22.65 -11.47 3.78
N ASP A 105 -21.98 -10.36 4.13
CA ASP A 105 -22.58 -9.21 4.79
C ASP A 105 -22.04 -7.86 4.26
N MET A 106 -22.85 -6.81 4.39
CA MET A 106 -22.54 -5.47 3.88
C MET A 106 -21.76 -4.57 4.86
N SER A 107 -21.38 -5.04 6.05
CA SER A 107 -20.92 -4.15 7.13
C SER A 107 -19.58 -3.46 6.86
N LEU A 108 -18.66 -4.07 6.11
CA LEU A 108 -17.41 -3.40 5.70
C LEU A 108 -17.66 -2.32 4.63
N VAL A 109 -18.63 -2.54 3.73
CA VAL A 109 -19.12 -1.52 2.77
C VAL A 109 -19.79 -0.37 3.53
N ALA A 110 -20.65 -0.68 4.51
CA ALA A 110 -21.32 0.30 5.35
C ALA A 110 -20.31 1.20 6.10
N TYR A 111 -19.37 0.55 6.80
CA TYR A 111 -18.34 1.21 7.60
C TYR A 111 -17.45 2.16 6.76
N ARG A 112 -17.00 1.74 5.58
CA ARG A 112 -16.13 2.55 4.71
C ARG A 112 -16.88 3.61 3.90
N GLY A 113 -18.15 3.36 3.59
CA GLY A 113 -19.01 4.27 2.82
C GLY A 113 -19.74 5.34 3.63
N HIS A 114 -19.77 5.21 4.96
CA HIS A 114 -20.68 5.93 5.88
C HIS A 114 -22.17 5.65 5.64
N TYR A 115 -22.52 4.42 5.24
CA TYR A 115 -23.92 4.03 5.08
C TYR A 115 -24.50 3.46 6.37
N ASN A 116 -25.79 3.67 6.61
CA ASN A 116 -26.51 2.88 7.60
C ASN A 116 -26.67 1.45 7.08
N ALA A 117 -26.31 0.44 7.89
CA ALA A 117 -26.37 -0.96 7.49
C ALA A 117 -27.80 -1.37 7.09
N SER A 118 -28.80 -1.01 7.90
CA SER A 118 -30.21 -1.35 7.61
C SER A 118 -30.77 -0.63 6.37
N GLU A 119 -30.15 0.48 5.94
CA GLU A 119 -30.48 1.10 4.67
C GLU A 119 -29.89 0.31 3.50
N LEU A 120 -28.63 -0.15 3.59
CA LEU A 120 -28.04 -1.03 2.58
C LEU A 120 -28.81 -2.34 2.43
N ASP A 121 -29.25 -2.96 3.53
CA ASP A 121 -30.04 -4.19 3.51
C ASP A 121 -31.38 -3.98 2.77
N VAL A 122 -32.06 -2.86 3.04
CA VAL A 122 -33.29 -2.46 2.34
C VAL A 122 -33.04 -2.10 0.87
N GLN A 123 -31.87 -1.54 0.52
CA GLN A 123 -31.50 -1.22 -0.87
C GLN A 123 -31.05 -2.47 -1.65
N LEU A 124 -30.53 -3.50 -0.98
CA LEU A 124 -30.19 -4.81 -1.53
C LEU A 124 -31.46 -5.61 -1.84
N ALA A 125 -32.41 -5.66 -0.90
CA ALA A 125 -33.72 -6.27 -1.11
C ALA A 125 -34.55 -5.61 -2.24
N LYS A 126 -34.18 -4.39 -2.65
CA LYS A 126 -34.70 -3.72 -3.85
C LYS A 126 -33.85 -3.98 -5.11
N ALA A 127 -32.54 -4.09 -4.98
CA ALA A 127 -31.61 -4.29 -6.09
C ALA A 127 -31.79 -5.63 -6.81
N SER A 128 -32.27 -6.65 -6.11
CA SER A 128 -32.75 -7.92 -6.69
C SER A 128 -33.94 -7.75 -7.66
N VAL A 129 -34.65 -6.62 -7.60
CA VAL A 129 -35.79 -6.28 -8.47
C VAL A 129 -35.43 -5.19 -9.49
N ARG A 130 -34.63 -4.17 -9.10
CA ARG A 130 -33.99 -3.18 -9.99
C ARG A 130 -32.87 -2.43 -9.24
N GLY A 131 -31.71 -2.28 -9.88
CA GLY A 131 -30.50 -1.70 -9.26
C GLY A 131 -30.70 -0.33 -8.61
N THR A 132 -30.06 -0.12 -7.45
CA THR A 132 -30.29 1.05 -6.58
C THR A 132 -29.08 1.97 -6.49
N GLY A 133 -29.34 3.28 -6.32
CA GLY A 133 -28.29 4.31 -6.34
C GLY A 133 -27.22 4.16 -5.26
N LEU A 134 -27.59 3.71 -4.05
CA LEU A 134 -26.68 3.55 -2.92
C LEU A 134 -25.66 2.41 -3.13
N LEU A 135 -26.11 1.28 -3.71
CA LEU A 135 -25.25 0.15 -4.03
C LEU A 135 -24.38 0.43 -5.27
N ALA A 136 -24.86 1.26 -6.21
CA ALA A 136 -24.05 1.78 -7.29
C ALA A 136 -22.93 2.71 -6.77
N ASP A 137 -23.23 3.62 -5.83
CA ASP A 137 -22.22 4.50 -5.20
C ASP A 137 -21.18 3.70 -4.40
N ALA A 138 -21.62 2.69 -3.66
CA ALA A 138 -20.73 1.74 -2.98
C ALA A 138 -19.83 0.97 -3.97
N GLY A 139 -20.37 0.53 -5.10
CA GLY A 139 -19.61 -0.14 -6.16
C GLY A 139 -18.58 0.77 -6.82
N GLU A 140 -18.98 1.98 -7.21
CA GLU A 140 -18.15 2.94 -7.96
C GLU A 140 -17.05 3.56 -7.08
N GLU A 141 -17.41 4.11 -5.91
CA GLU A 141 -16.48 4.89 -5.08
C GLU A 141 -15.70 4.07 -4.05
N LEU A 142 -16.11 2.83 -3.73
CA LEU A 142 -15.44 1.98 -2.74
C LEU A 142 -14.85 0.71 -3.36
N VAL A 143 -15.69 -0.20 -3.85
CA VAL A 143 -15.26 -1.54 -4.29
C VAL A 143 -14.36 -1.41 -5.53
N GLY A 144 -14.80 -0.66 -6.53
CA GLY A 144 -14.04 -0.32 -7.74
C GLY A 144 -12.82 0.59 -7.50
N ASN A 145 -12.64 1.14 -6.30
CA ASN A 145 -11.42 1.87 -5.89
C ASN A 145 -10.48 0.99 -5.05
N THR A 146 -10.47 -0.32 -5.34
CA THR A 146 -9.54 -1.28 -4.72
C THR A 146 -8.36 -1.60 -5.61
N PHE A 147 -7.16 -1.43 -5.07
CA PHE A 147 -5.89 -1.61 -5.73
C PHE A 147 -5.08 -2.74 -5.09
N ILE A 148 -4.33 -3.46 -5.92
CA ILE A 148 -3.38 -4.48 -5.51
C ILE A 148 -2.01 -4.00 -5.98
N MET A 149 -1.10 -3.73 -5.04
CA MET A 149 0.28 -3.36 -5.35
C MET A 149 1.21 -4.53 -5.03
N VAL A 150 1.70 -5.18 -6.08
CA VAL A 150 2.71 -6.25 -5.97
C VAL A 150 4.09 -5.61 -6.10
N ASN A 151 5.05 -6.03 -5.29
CA ASN A 151 6.37 -5.43 -5.22
C ASN A 151 7.43 -6.51 -5.39
N ASP A 152 8.48 -6.23 -6.17
CA ASP A 152 9.69 -7.04 -6.23
C ASP A 152 10.82 -6.19 -5.66
N ILE A 153 11.33 -6.56 -4.48
CA ILE A 153 12.35 -5.79 -3.74
C ILE A 153 13.66 -6.55 -3.81
N ARG A 154 14.71 -5.89 -4.32
CA ARG A 154 16.03 -6.51 -4.51
C ARG A 154 17.12 -5.66 -3.91
N TYR A 155 17.94 -6.27 -3.06
CA TYR A 155 19.20 -5.71 -2.63
C TYR A 155 20.14 -5.51 -3.83
N VAL A 156 20.80 -4.35 -3.89
CA VAL A 156 21.83 -4.02 -4.88
C VAL A 156 23.19 -4.17 -4.22
N ASP A 157 23.93 -5.21 -4.57
CA ASP A 157 25.30 -5.38 -4.08
C ASP A 157 26.26 -4.37 -4.70
N LYS A 158 27.38 -4.12 -4.01
CA LYS A 158 28.49 -3.31 -4.51
C LYS A 158 29.39 -4.08 -5.49
N GLU A 159 29.23 -5.42 -5.60
CA GLU A 159 30.26 -6.29 -6.20
C GLU A 159 30.41 -6.23 -7.73
N GLU A 160 29.52 -5.56 -8.48
CA GLU A 160 29.81 -5.19 -9.88
C GLU A 160 31.04 -4.25 -10.02
N ARG A 161 31.63 -3.77 -8.90
CA ARG A 161 32.90 -3.01 -8.87
C ARG A 161 33.88 -3.36 -7.74
N GLY A 162 33.86 -4.55 -7.13
CA GLY A 162 34.95 -4.89 -6.19
C GLY A 162 34.84 -6.23 -5.45
N LYS A 163 35.74 -7.16 -5.79
CA LYS A 163 35.91 -8.49 -5.17
C LYS A 163 36.08 -8.40 -3.64
N MET A 164 35.12 -8.86 -2.84
CA MET A 164 35.35 -9.09 -1.39
C MET A 164 34.33 -10.00 -0.67
N TRP A 165 33.58 -10.85 -1.36
CA TRP A 165 32.47 -11.61 -0.74
C TRP A 165 32.69 -13.12 -0.55
N GLY A 166 33.94 -13.59 -0.55
CA GLY A 166 34.27 -15.02 -0.40
C GLY A 166 34.21 -15.59 1.04
N SER A 167 34.20 -14.76 2.09
CA SER A 167 34.60 -15.20 3.44
C SER A 167 33.61 -14.95 4.60
N ILE A 168 32.50 -14.23 4.37
CA ILE A 168 31.59 -13.80 5.47
C ILE A 168 30.30 -14.65 5.55
N LEU A 169 30.05 -15.54 4.59
CA LEU A 169 28.82 -16.36 4.54
C LEU A 169 28.79 -17.56 5.52
N GLN A 170 29.89 -17.91 6.19
CA GLN A 170 29.92 -19.01 7.17
C GLN A 170 29.44 -18.61 8.58
N GLY A 171 29.26 -17.32 8.87
CA GLY A 171 29.05 -16.81 10.23
C GLY A 171 27.62 -16.82 10.77
N ILE A 172 26.63 -17.41 10.07
CA ILE A 172 25.20 -17.31 10.40
C ILE A 172 24.47 -18.67 10.32
N GLY A 173 25.19 -19.77 10.51
CA GLY A 173 24.63 -21.13 10.50
C GLY A 173 25.21 -22.00 11.60
N GLU A 174 24.31 -22.61 12.38
CA GLU A 174 24.55 -23.74 13.30
C GLU A 174 25.68 -23.62 14.33
N ILE A 175 25.32 -23.36 15.60
CA ILE A 175 26.07 -23.88 16.76
C ILE A 175 25.75 -25.39 16.87
N ALA A 176 26.30 -26.18 15.94
CA ALA A 176 26.30 -27.63 16.04
C ALA A 176 27.43 -28.09 16.97
N GLY A 177 27.13 -29.01 17.89
CA GLY A 177 28.07 -29.41 18.93
C GLY A 177 29.08 -30.48 18.49
N ALA A 178 30.36 -30.20 18.77
CA ALA A 178 31.49 -31.14 18.87
C ALA A 178 32.09 -31.75 17.58
N ALA A 179 33.29 -32.33 17.77
CA ALA A 179 33.99 -33.27 16.88
C ALA A 179 34.68 -32.75 15.60
N VAL A 180 35.60 -31.80 15.73
CA VAL A 180 36.91 -31.92 15.06
C VAL A 180 38.02 -31.75 16.10
N GLY A 181 38.78 -32.81 16.36
CA GLY A 181 40.02 -32.76 17.12
C GLY A 181 41.19 -32.86 16.16
N GLY A 182 42.11 -31.90 16.22
CA GLY A 182 43.29 -31.84 15.36
C GLY A 182 43.97 -30.49 15.51
N ASP A 183 45.27 -30.48 15.82
CA ASP A 183 46.02 -29.26 16.05
C ASP A 183 46.47 -28.64 14.70
N THR A 184 45.82 -27.55 14.31
CA THR A 184 46.23 -26.68 13.20
C THR A 184 46.06 -25.22 13.60
N GLY A 185 47.08 -24.69 14.27
CA GLY A 185 47.29 -23.24 14.36
C GLY A 185 47.44 -22.58 12.98
N GLU A 186 47.34 -21.25 12.97
CA GLU A 186 47.62 -20.39 11.79
C GLU A 186 46.63 -20.46 10.60
N ALA A 187 45.31 -20.46 10.88
CA ALA A 187 44.29 -20.12 9.87
C ALA A 187 43.11 -19.26 10.35
N ILE A 188 43.05 -18.81 11.62
CA ILE A 188 41.88 -18.12 12.21
C ILE A 188 42.23 -16.70 12.74
N THR A 189 42.98 -15.92 11.94
CA THR A 189 43.39 -14.55 12.30
C THR A 189 43.45 -13.61 11.09
N SER A 190 42.35 -13.44 10.35
CA SER A 190 42.21 -12.28 9.45
C SER A 190 40.77 -11.75 9.30
N LEU A 191 40.65 -10.42 9.41
CA LEU A 191 39.52 -9.56 8.99
C LEU A 191 38.18 -9.64 9.76
N GLY A 192 37.91 -8.60 10.57
CA GLY A 192 36.64 -7.85 10.40
C GLY A 192 35.48 -8.03 11.39
N ASN A 193 35.66 -8.65 12.56
CA ASN A 193 34.58 -8.80 13.56
C ASN A 193 34.31 -7.53 14.39
N THR A 194 34.36 -6.32 13.79
CA THR A 194 34.01 -5.07 14.49
C THR A 194 32.60 -4.59 14.14
N ALA A 195 31.94 -3.91 15.09
CA ALA A 195 30.66 -3.25 14.82
C ALA A 195 30.77 -2.18 13.71
N GLN A 196 31.96 -1.62 13.49
CA GLN A 196 32.24 -0.66 12.43
C GLN A 196 32.19 -1.30 11.04
N ASP A 197 32.72 -2.52 10.88
CA ASP A 197 32.68 -3.26 9.62
C ASP A 197 31.24 -3.65 9.24
N PHE A 198 30.45 -4.08 10.24
CA PHE A 198 29.03 -4.34 10.08
C PHE A 198 28.24 -3.07 9.71
N ALA A 199 28.50 -1.95 10.38
CA ALA A 199 27.91 -0.66 10.05
C ALA A 199 28.28 -0.20 8.62
N ASN A 200 29.53 -0.39 8.19
CA ASN A 200 30.00 -0.08 6.83
C ASN A 200 29.32 -0.93 5.74
N MET A 201 28.95 -2.17 6.05
CA MET A 201 28.14 -3.02 5.17
C MET A 201 26.75 -2.41 4.96
N ILE A 202 26.00 -2.18 6.04
CA ILE A 202 24.59 -1.74 5.97
C ILE A 202 24.41 -0.25 5.66
N ALA A 203 25.40 0.61 5.93
CA ALA A 203 25.42 2.01 5.45
C ALA A 203 25.50 2.11 3.91
N GLY A 204 25.80 0.99 3.24
CA GLY A 204 25.67 0.84 1.79
C GLY A 204 24.36 0.21 1.33
N PHE A 205 23.41 -0.11 2.21
CA PHE A 205 22.19 -0.83 1.84
C PHE A 205 21.32 0.02 0.90
N ARG A 206 21.02 -0.58 -0.25
CA ARG A 206 20.28 0.00 -1.37
C ARG A 206 19.43 -1.09 -1.96
N VAL A 207 18.20 -0.73 -2.35
CA VAL A 207 17.30 -1.62 -3.08
C VAL A 207 16.86 -0.99 -4.39
N ILE A 208 16.56 -1.85 -5.35
CA ILE A 208 15.63 -1.56 -6.44
C ILE A 208 14.31 -2.19 -6.05
N VAL A 209 13.24 -1.39 -6.07
CA VAL A 209 11.86 -1.85 -5.90
C VAL A 209 11.13 -1.71 -7.23
N THR A 210 10.63 -2.80 -7.79
CA THR A 210 9.72 -2.77 -8.92
C THR A 210 8.31 -2.98 -8.39
N SER A 211 7.49 -1.92 -8.41
CA SER A 211 6.11 -1.96 -7.91
C SER A 211 5.12 -1.96 -9.07
N TYR A 212 4.30 -3.00 -9.16
CA TYR A 212 3.22 -3.17 -10.13
C TYR A 212 1.90 -2.75 -9.51
N LEU A 213 1.07 -2.02 -10.25
CA LEU A 213 -0.25 -1.59 -9.82
C LEU A 213 -1.33 -2.29 -10.63
N TYR A 214 -2.24 -2.95 -9.93
CA TYR A 214 -3.48 -3.51 -10.46
C TYR A 214 -4.68 -2.87 -9.75
N ARG A 215 -5.83 -2.86 -10.44
CA ARG A 215 -7.12 -2.39 -9.91
C ARG A 215 -8.17 -3.49 -10.08
N LEU A 216 -9.06 -3.65 -9.10
CA LEU A 216 -10.22 -4.53 -9.23
C LEU A 216 -11.16 -4.00 -10.33
N GLU A 217 -11.52 -4.85 -11.30
CA GLU A 217 -12.56 -4.52 -12.27
C GLU A 217 -13.94 -4.73 -11.63
N TRP A 218 -14.57 -3.62 -11.25
CA TRP A 218 -15.91 -3.58 -10.69
C TRP A 218 -16.74 -2.55 -11.47
N ASN A 219 -17.55 -3.04 -12.40
CA ASN A 219 -18.48 -2.25 -13.20
C ASN A 219 -19.93 -2.65 -12.86
N GLU A 220 -20.92 -2.04 -13.53
CA GLU A 220 -22.34 -2.32 -13.27
C GLU A 220 -22.74 -3.77 -13.59
N GLU A 221 -22.14 -4.38 -14.62
CA GLU A 221 -22.35 -5.79 -15.00
C GLU A 221 -21.85 -6.75 -13.90
N VAL A 222 -20.58 -6.63 -13.49
CA VAL A 222 -19.96 -7.41 -12.41
C VAL A 222 -20.71 -7.24 -11.09
N ALA A 223 -21.18 -6.02 -10.79
CA ALA A 223 -21.99 -5.75 -9.61
C ALA A 223 -23.36 -6.44 -9.68
N ASN A 224 -24.05 -6.39 -10.82
CA ASN A 224 -25.35 -7.03 -11.02
C ASN A 224 -25.23 -8.56 -10.91
N THR A 225 -24.28 -9.19 -11.61
CA THR A 225 -23.96 -10.63 -11.47
C THR A 225 -23.65 -10.99 -10.03
N PHE A 226 -22.88 -10.17 -9.30
CA PHE A 226 -22.60 -10.44 -7.89
C PHE A 226 -23.86 -10.40 -7.01
N TYR A 227 -24.67 -9.33 -7.08
CA TYR A 227 -25.86 -9.21 -6.23
C TYR A 227 -27.00 -10.17 -6.62
N GLN A 228 -27.09 -10.60 -7.88
CA GLN A 228 -28.14 -11.51 -8.36
C GLN A 228 -27.75 -12.98 -8.19
N ASP A 229 -26.58 -13.38 -8.71
CA ASP A 229 -26.21 -14.80 -8.87
C ASP A 229 -25.34 -15.34 -7.72
N TYR A 230 -24.70 -14.46 -6.94
CA TYR A 230 -23.70 -14.86 -5.93
C TYR A 230 -24.05 -14.43 -4.51
N TYR A 231 -24.67 -13.26 -4.31
CA TYR A 231 -24.95 -12.75 -2.97
C TYR A 231 -26.06 -13.54 -2.27
N THR A 232 -25.79 -13.91 -1.03
CA THR A 232 -26.72 -14.57 -0.10
C THR A 232 -26.20 -14.35 1.32
N ASP A 233 -27.10 -13.97 2.23
CA ASP A 233 -26.80 -13.64 3.63
C ASP A 233 -27.37 -14.72 4.58
N ALA A 234 -27.21 -14.50 5.89
CA ALA A 234 -27.66 -15.43 6.92
C ALA A 234 -29.20 -15.52 7.09
N SER A 235 -29.97 -14.59 6.52
CA SER A 235 -31.44 -14.60 6.52
C SER A 235 -32.04 -15.24 5.26
N SER A 236 -31.35 -15.11 4.12
CA SER A 236 -31.74 -15.69 2.82
C SER A 236 -30.63 -16.60 2.28
N LEU A 237 -30.44 -17.75 2.92
CA LEU A 237 -29.37 -18.72 2.59
C LEU A 237 -29.68 -19.50 1.30
N GLU A 238 -28.86 -19.30 0.27
CA GLU A 238 -29.03 -19.91 -1.06
C GLU A 238 -27.79 -20.73 -1.47
N PRO A 239 -27.75 -22.05 -1.19
CA PRO A 239 -26.56 -22.89 -1.44
C PRO A 239 -26.04 -22.89 -2.88
N HIS A 240 -26.91 -22.67 -3.87
CA HIS A 240 -26.52 -22.63 -5.28
C HIS A 240 -25.67 -21.37 -5.58
N LYS A 241 -25.98 -20.21 -4.98
CA LYS A 241 -25.20 -18.98 -5.12
C LYS A 241 -23.83 -19.08 -4.47
N ILE A 242 -23.77 -19.71 -3.29
CA ILE A 242 -22.51 -20.03 -2.59
C ILE A 242 -21.61 -20.89 -3.48
N ALA A 243 -22.18 -21.91 -4.13
CA ALA A 243 -21.45 -22.79 -5.05
C ALA A 243 -21.00 -22.04 -6.32
N ALA A 244 -21.88 -21.24 -6.94
CA ALA A 244 -21.58 -20.44 -8.11
C ALA A 244 -20.42 -19.46 -7.86
N PHE A 245 -20.48 -18.67 -6.77
CA PHE A 245 -19.37 -17.82 -6.36
C PHE A 245 -18.09 -18.61 -6.06
N GLN A 246 -18.19 -19.80 -5.45
CA GLN A 246 -17.02 -20.63 -5.15
C GLN A 246 -16.36 -21.21 -6.41
N GLN A 247 -17.14 -21.41 -7.49
CA GLN A 247 -16.69 -21.97 -8.76
C GLN A 247 -16.26 -20.90 -9.79
N ASP A 248 -16.76 -19.66 -9.73
CA ASP A 248 -16.35 -18.58 -10.65
C ASP A 248 -14.82 -18.37 -10.74
N ARG A 249 -14.36 -18.13 -11.97
CA ARG A 249 -12.98 -17.77 -12.36
C ARG A 249 -12.93 -16.67 -13.43
N THR A 250 -14.06 -16.10 -13.81
CA THR A 250 -14.22 -15.31 -15.04
C THR A 250 -14.86 -13.94 -14.83
N THR A 251 -15.71 -13.80 -13.81
CA THR A 251 -16.45 -12.56 -13.51
C THR A 251 -15.55 -11.51 -12.85
N PHE A 252 -14.76 -11.92 -11.84
CA PHE A 252 -13.90 -10.99 -11.10
C PHE A 252 -12.47 -10.97 -11.65
N ARG A 253 -12.01 -9.80 -12.10
CA ARG A 253 -10.70 -9.61 -12.76
C ARG A 253 -9.89 -8.48 -12.15
N LEU A 254 -8.57 -8.51 -12.39
CA LEU A 254 -7.66 -7.42 -12.06
C LEU A 254 -7.14 -6.75 -13.33
N LYS A 255 -7.45 -5.47 -13.51
CA LYS A 255 -6.87 -4.65 -14.57
C LYS A 255 -5.46 -4.24 -14.18
N TYR A 256 -4.49 -4.54 -15.02
CA TYR A 256 -3.15 -3.95 -14.91
C TYR A 256 -3.20 -2.46 -15.25
N ILE A 257 -2.66 -1.61 -14.37
CA ILE A 257 -2.69 -0.15 -14.49
C ILE A 257 -1.32 0.39 -14.93
N GLY A 258 -0.23 -0.15 -14.38
CA GLY A 258 1.13 0.29 -14.68
C GLY A 258 2.16 -0.22 -13.66
N HIS A 259 3.37 0.31 -13.73
CA HIS A 259 4.44 -0.02 -12.79
C HIS A 259 5.42 1.14 -12.60
N GLN A 260 6.19 1.09 -11.51
CA GLN A 260 7.31 1.97 -11.26
C GLN A 260 8.56 1.20 -10.79
N ILE A 261 9.73 1.73 -11.12
CA ILE A 261 11.03 1.21 -10.68
C ILE A 261 11.70 2.28 -9.82
N ILE A 262 11.76 2.01 -8.51
CA ILE A 262 12.33 2.89 -7.51
C ILE A 262 13.70 2.37 -7.08
N ASP A 263 14.73 3.10 -7.48
CA ASP A 263 16.03 3.05 -6.80
C ASP A 263 15.92 3.82 -5.48
N SER A 264 16.32 3.19 -4.38
CA SER A 264 16.40 3.86 -3.07
C SER A 264 17.53 4.89 -3.00
N GLY A 265 18.55 4.75 -3.85
CA GLY A 265 19.84 5.40 -3.67
C GLY A 265 20.60 4.85 -2.45
N LYS A 266 21.67 5.56 -2.06
CA LYS A 266 22.39 5.31 -0.81
C LYS A 266 21.57 5.89 0.36
N THR A 267 21.23 5.07 1.35
CA THR A 267 20.49 5.53 2.54
C THR A 267 21.44 5.89 3.68
N SER A 268 21.12 6.94 4.44
CA SER A 268 21.91 7.34 5.62
C SER A 268 21.58 6.50 6.85
N MET A 269 22.60 6.23 7.67
CA MET A 269 22.47 5.63 9.01
C MET A 269 21.78 6.56 10.04
N ASN A 270 21.61 7.86 9.75
CA ASN A 270 21.06 8.84 10.70
C ASN A 270 19.74 8.37 11.34
N GLY A 271 19.56 8.59 12.64
CA GLY A 271 18.36 8.20 13.39
C GLY A 271 18.21 6.68 13.64
N ILE A 272 19.14 5.84 13.16
CA ILE A 272 19.16 4.42 13.51
C ILE A 272 19.92 4.27 14.83
N GLU A 273 19.19 3.92 15.89
CA GLU A 273 19.72 3.69 17.23
C GLU A 273 19.42 2.24 17.63
N ALA A 274 20.46 1.39 17.71
CA ALA A 274 20.31 -0.03 17.99
C ALA A 274 21.48 -0.57 18.83
N ALA A 275 21.14 -1.43 19.80
CA ALA A 275 22.10 -1.99 20.75
C ALA A 275 22.89 -3.20 20.23
N ASN A 276 22.53 -3.76 19.07
CA ASN A 276 23.22 -4.88 18.44
C ASN A 276 23.06 -4.87 16.91
N ASN A 277 23.86 -5.71 16.24
CA ASN A 277 23.95 -5.80 14.78
C ASN A 277 22.60 -6.17 14.12
N ASP A 278 21.84 -7.14 14.65
CA ASP A 278 20.58 -7.58 14.02
C ASP A 278 19.48 -6.52 14.11
N ALA A 279 19.38 -5.80 15.23
CA ALA A 279 18.50 -4.65 15.36
C ALA A 279 18.92 -3.51 14.42
N LEU A 280 20.23 -3.24 14.30
CA LEU A 280 20.80 -2.22 13.41
C LEU A 280 20.49 -2.53 11.93
N LYS A 281 20.68 -3.78 11.53
CA LYS A 281 20.31 -4.32 10.20
C LYS A 281 18.82 -4.21 9.95
N SER A 282 17.99 -4.69 10.87
CA SER A 282 16.53 -4.70 10.73
C SER A 282 15.95 -3.29 10.61
N GLN A 283 16.43 -2.33 11.42
CA GLN A 283 16.06 -0.92 11.30
C GLN A 283 16.49 -0.34 9.95
N MET A 284 17.73 -0.57 9.48
CA MET A 284 18.18 -0.08 8.18
C MET A 284 17.33 -0.65 7.03
N ILE A 285 17.15 -1.97 6.96
CA ILE A 285 16.37 -2.61 5.89
C ILE A 285 14.93 -2.10 5.89
N ARG A 286 14.28 -1.98 7.07
CA ARG A 286 12.98 -1.34 7.21
C ARG A 286 12.98 0.11 6.72
N LYS A 287 13.95 0.91 7.14
CA LYS A 287 14.07 2.32 6.75
C LYS A 287 14.17 2.50 5.24
N VAL A 288 15.01 1.71 4.57
CA VAL A 288 15.18 1.78 3.11
C VAL A 288 13.94 1.26 2.40
N CYS A 289 13.43 0.09 2.77
CA CYS A 289 12.31 -0.54 2.07
C CYS A 289 11.01 0.26 2.24
N THR A 290 10.70 0.76 3.44
CA THR A 290 9.50 1.60 3.66
C THR A 290 9.59 2.89 2.83
N ARG A 291 10.72 3.61 2.87
CA ARG A 291 10.91 4.85 2.09
C ARG A 291 10.90 4.61 0.57
N ALA A 292 11.32 3.44 0.11
CA ALA A 292 11.24 3.05 -1.30
C ALA A 292 9.80 2.71 -1.73
N LEU A 293 9.03 1.99 -0.90
CA LEU A 293 7.63 1.65 -1.17
C LEU A 293 6.69 2.86 -1.10
N ASP A 294 6.88 3.76 -0.14
CA ASP A 294 6.18 5.05 -0.09
C ASP A 294 6.43 5.84 -1.39
N LYS A 295 7.69 5.87 -1.87
CA LYS A 295 8.08 6.52 -3.13
C LYS A 295 7.50 5.81 -4.37
N SER A 296 7.35 4.49 -4.37
CA SER A 296 6.66 3.76 -5.45
C SER A 296 5.22 4.23 -5.59
N ILE A 297 4.51 4.36 -4.46
CA ILE A 297 3.12 4.87 -4.44
C ILE A 297 3.07 6.29 -4.99
N VAL A 298 4.00 7.16 -4.58
CA VAL A 298 4.08 8.55 -5.05
C VAL A 298 4.28 8.65 -6.57
N GLU A 299 5.20 7.88 -7.16
CA GLU A 299 5.40 7.93 -8.62
C GLU A 299 4.22 7.29 -9.38
N LEU A 300 3.62 6.20 -8.87
CA LEU A 300 2.38 5.63 -9.42
C LEU A 300 1.21 6.63 -9.39
N GLN A 301 1.06 7.41 -8.31
CA GLN A 301 0.02 8.45 -8.19
C GLN A 301 0.27 9.66 -9.10
N LYS A 302 1.53 9.96 -9.44
CA LYS A 302 1.85 10.97 -10.44
C LYS A 302 1.50 10.51 -11.84
N GLU A 303 1.67 9.23 -12.18
CA GLU A 303 1.30 8.75 -13.51
C GLU A 303 -0.22 8.50 -13.63
N HIS A 304 -0.81 7.75 -12.71
CA HIS A 304 -2.19 7.27 -12.78
C HIS A 304 -3.15 8.10 -11.90
N GLU A 305 -3.99 8.94 -12.52
CA GLU A 305 -4.94 9.82 -11.82
C GLU A 305 -5.94 9.06 -10.93
N GLU A 306 -6.31 7.84 -11.31
CA GLU A 306 -7.24 6.98 -10.56
C GLU A 306 -6.66 6.41 -9.24
N PHE A 307 -5.33 6.36 -9.11
CA PHE A 307 -4.67 5.89 -7.89
C PHE A 307 -4.42 7.00 -6.85
N LYS A 308 -4.71 8.27 -7.21
CA LYS A 308 -4.49 9.43 -6.35
C LYS A 308 -5.42 9.43 -5.14
N VAL A 309 -4.83 9.55 -3.96
CA VAL A 309 -5.57 9.71 -2.71
C VAL A 309 -6.21 11.09 -2.60
N LYS A 310 -7.41 11.12 -2.00
CA LYS A 310 -8.13 12.33 -1.57
C LYS A 310 -7.78 12.55 -0.09
N VAL A 311 -7.32 13.74 0.32
CA VAL A 311 -6.94 14.02 1.72
C VAL A 311 -7.83 15.14 2.30
N PRO A 312 -8.55 14.94 3.41
CA PRO A 312 -9.40 15.97 3.98
C PRO A 312 -8.60 17.17 4.53
N ILE A 313 -9.15 18.36 4.35
CA ILE A 313 -8.77 19.57 5.09
C ILE A 313 -9.13 19.32 6.56
N LEU A 314 -8.12 19.39 7.43
CA LEU A 314 -8.26 19.20 8.88
C LEU A 314 -8.86 20.45 9.55
N LYS A 315 -8.43 21.63 9.11
CA LYS A 315 -8.92 22.94 9.57
C LYS A 315 -8.65 24.02 8.53
N VAL A 316 -9.36 25.14 8.65
CA VAL A 316 -9.24 26.31 7.76
C VAL A 316 -8.81 27.59 8.48
N GLU A 317 -8.94 27.63 9.80
CA GLU A 317 -8.49 28.73 10.65
C GLU A 317 -7.47 28.23 11.70
N PRO A 318 -6.47 29.05 12.08
CA PRO A 318 -6.10 30.33 11.45
C PRO A 318 -5.37 30.16 10.10
N TYR A 319 -5.28 28.94 9.57
CA TYR A 319 -4.74 28.60 8.25
C TYR A 319 -5.35 27.28 7.75
N ILE A 320 -5.33 27.05 6.44
CA ILE A 320 -5.71 25.76 5.85
C ILE A 320 -4.62 24.74 6.16
N ALA A 321 -4.99 23.59 6.71
CA ALA A 321 -4.06 22.50 6.99
C ALA A 321 -4.64 21.14 6.62
N ALA A 322 -3.76 20.20 6.26
CA ALA A 322 -4.11 18.81 6.01
C ALA A 322 -2.96 17.87 6.43
N GLN A 323 -3.31 16.65 6.84
CA GLN A 323 -2.35 15.61 7.23
C GLN A 323 -1.72 14.95 5.99
N ILE A 324 -0.82 15.66 5.33
CA ILE A 324 -0.06 15.24 4.16
C ILE A 324 1.33 15.88 4.20
N GLY A 325 2.37 15.17 3.72
CA GLY A 325 3.77 15.56 3.86
C GLY A 325 4.69 14.89 2.83
N LEU A 326 5.99 14.84 3.15
CA LEU A 326 7.03 14.32 2.25
C LEU A 326 6.87 12.82 1.93
N LYS A 327 6.16 12.04 2.76
CA LYS A 327 5.81 10.63 2.51
C LYS A 327 4.90 10.50 1.29
N GLU A 328 3.90 11.37 1.17
CA GLU A 328 3.01 11.45 0.00
C GLU A 328 3.62 12.31 -1.14
N GLY A 329 4.93 12.54 -1.13
CA GLY A 329 5.64 13.22 -2.22
C GLY A 329 5.43 14.72 -2.30
N LEU A 330 4.85 15.34 -1.26
CA LEU A 330 4.48 16.75 -1.26
C LEU A 330 5.69 17.68 -1.46
N THR A 331 5.56 18.68 -2.34
CA THR A 331 6.62 19.68 -2.59
C THR A 331 6.09 21.11 -2.51
N SER A 332 6.99 22.09 -2.36
CA SER A 332 6.64 23.52 -2.45
C SER A 332 6.14 23.96 -3.85
N LYS A 333 6.24 23.08 -4.85
CA LYS A 333 5.71 23.27 -6.21
C LYS A 333 4.34 22.61 -6.43
N SER A 334 3.94 21.70 -5.54
CA SER A 334 2.67 20.97 -5.59
C SER A 334 1.47 21.91 -5.51
N LYS A 335 0.38 21.52 -6.18
CA LYS A 335 -0.90 22.23 -6.16
C LYS A 335 -2.01 21.22 -6.00
N PHE A 336 -2.99 21.56 -5.19
CA PHE A 336 -4.16 20.72 -4.93
C PHE A 336 -5.41 21.47 -5.38
N GLU A 337 -6.31 20.78 -6.07
CA GLU A 337 -7.67 21.25 -6.16
C GLU A 337 -8.42 20.94 -4.86
N VAL A 338 -9.33 21.84 -4.47
CA VAL A 338 -10.25 21.62 -3.37
C VAL A 338 -11.55 21.07 -3.95
N LEU A 339 -11.98 19.93 -3.44
CA LEU A 339 -13.18 19.20 -3.84
C LEU A 339 -14.22 19.25 -2.72
N GLU A 340 -15.41 19.72 -3.08
CA GLU A 340 -16.62 19.66 -2.29
C GLU A 340 -17.41 18.40 -2.66
N GLN A 341 -17.91 17.67 -1.66
CA GLN A 341 -18.72 16.47 -1.86
C GLN A 341 -20.19 16.86 -1.97
N TYR A 342 -20.91 16.29 -2.93
CA TYR A 342 -22.36 16.42 -3.06
C TYR A 342 -22.98 15.09 -3.49
N GLN A 343 -24.30 14.94 -3.33
CA GLN A 343 -25.06 13.83 -3.92
C GLN A 343 -25.75 14.31 -5.20
N ASP A 344 -25.77 13.47 -6.23
CA ASP A 344 -26.57 13.70 -7.44
C ASP A 344 -28.03 13.21 -7.25
N GLU A 345 -28.86 13.43 -8.28
CA GLU A 345 -30.30 13.09 -8.29
C GLU A 345 -30.58 11.60 -8.04
N ASN A 346 -29.59 10.72 -8.23
CA ASN A 346 -29.69 9.28 -7.98
C ASN A 346 -29.12 8.88 -6.60
N GLY A 347 -28.77 9.86 -5.76
CA GLY A 347 -28.13 9.67 -4.46
C GLY A 347 -26.64 9.28 -4.55
N ARG A 348 -26.03 9.27 -5.74
CA ARG A 348 -24.62 8.90 -5.90
C ARG A 348 -23.71 10.05 -5.47
N THR A 349 -22.57 9.73 -4.90
CA THR A 349 -21.59 10.70 -4.41
C THR A 349 -20.78 11.24 -5.58
N ARG A 350 -20.68 12.57 -5.65
CA ARG A 350 -19.96 13.31 -6.69
C ARG A 350 -19.11 14.41 -6.05
N TYR A 351 -18.10 14.86 -6.79
CA TYR A 351 -17.10 15.81 -6.29
C TYR A 351 -17.02 17.02 -7.22
N LYS A 352 -17.26 18.21 -6.66
CA LYS A 352 -17.21 19.48 -7.37
C LYS A 352 -15.93 20.21 -7.00
N ARG A 353 -15.18 20.69 -7.99
CA ARG A 353 -14.01 21.54 -7.74
C ARG A 353 -14.45 22.94 -7.33
N VAL A 354 -14.07 23.36 -6.12
CA VAL A 354 -14.43 24.67 -5.53
C VAL A 354 -13.24 25.61 -5.34
N GLY A 355 -12.01 25.15 -5.54
CA GLY A 355 -10.81 26.00 -5.44
C GLY A 355 -9.49 25.32 -5.76
N VAL A 356 -8.40 26.03 -5.44
CA VAL A 356 -7.01 25.56 -5.52
C VAL A 356 -6.23 26.06 -4.31
N VAL A 357 -5.39 25.19 -3.75
CA VAL A 357 -4.40 25.50 -2.70
C VAL A 357 -3.00 25.06 -3.11
N LYS A 358 -1.98 25.60 -2.43
CA LYS A 358 -0.57 25.15 -2.51
C LYS A 358 0.08 25.18 -1.12
N PRO A 359 1.09 24.34 -0.84
CA PRO A 359 1.80 24.37 0.45
C PRO A 359 2.39 25.75 0.78
N GLU A 360 2.53 26.03 2.08
CA GLU A 360 3.11 27.25 2.62
C GLU A 360 3.96 26.95 3.87
N GLY A 361 5.14 27.57 3.94
CA GLY A 361 6.09 27.34 5.04
C GLY A 361 6.74 25.96 4.98
N THR A 362 7.05 25.41 6.16
CA THR A 362 7.66 24.08 6.31
C THR A 362 6.63 22.99 6.00
N ILE A 363 7.02 22.04 5.15
CA ILE A 363 6.25 20.83 4.86
C ILE A 363 6.51 19.80 5.97
N TRP A 364 5.48 19.05 6.35
CA TRP A 364 5.60 17.94 7.31
C TRP A 364 6.49 16.82 6.75
N ASP A 365 7.55 16.46 7.48
CA ASP A 365 8.36 15.29 7.14
C ASP A 365 7.84 14.04 7.88
N ASN A 366 6.79 13.45 7.31
CA ASN A 366 6.16 12.22 7.80
C ASN A 366 6.79 10.94 7.23
N ARG A 367 8.01 11.01 6.66
CA ARG A 367 8.71 9.82 6.19
C ARG A 367 9.14 8.96 7.39
N TYR A 368 9.09 7.64 7.24
CA TYR A 368 9.51 6.73 8.31
C TYR A 368 10.94 7.05 8.80
N MET A 369 11.13 7.14 10.12
CA MET A 369 12.34 7.58 10.84
C MET A 369 12.78 9.06 10.64
N ALA A 370 11.88 9.97 10.25
CA ALA A 370 12.23 11.39 10.10
C ALA A 370 12.46 12.14 11.43
N VAL A 371 11.80 11.72 12.52
CA VAL A 371 11.92 12.36 13.86
C VAL A 371 13.27 12.04 14.48
N GLU A 372 13.68 10.78 14.34
CA GLU A 372 14.95 10.20 14.78
C GLU A 372 16.12 10.74 13.95
N GLU A 373 15.92 10.98 12.65
CA GLU A 373 16.84 11.76 11.81
C GLU A 373 16.92 13.25 12.20
N LYS A 374 16.04 13.74 13.10
CA LYS A 374 15.87 15.15 13.48
C LYS A 374 15.63 16.04 12.24
N ALA A 375 14.90 15.51 11.27
CA ALA A 375 14.68 16.17 9.98
C ALA A 375 13.80 17.42 10.10
N SER A 376 14.04 18.39 9.22
CA SER A 376 13.28 19.65 9.20
C SER A 376 11.82 19.38 8.89
N GLY A 377 10.92 19.76 9.81
CA GLY A 377 9.49 19.51 9.70
C GLY A 377 9.01 18.16 10.22
N ALA A 378 9.87 17.30 10.80
CA ALA A 378 9.46 16.00 11.31
C ALA A 378 8.53 16.08 12.53
N ASN A 379 8.73 17.07 13.41
CA ASN A 379 7.91 17.33 14.60
C ASN A 379 6.58 18.08 14.30
N LEU A 380 6.18 18.16 13.02
CA LEU A 380 4.86 18.64 12.63
C LEU A 380 3.86 17.46 12.66
N ASN A 381 2.57 17.74 12.49
CA ASN A 381 1.49 16.74 12.34
C ASN A 381 0.60 17.01 11.11
N GLU A 382 0.95 18.03 10.33
CA GLU A 382 0.17 18.60 9.23
C GLU A 382 1.06 19.48 8.36
N THR A 383 0.74 19.62 7.07
CA THR A 383 1.30 20.70 6.24
C THR A 383 0.29 21.83 6.12
N ARG A 384 0.79 23.07 6.15
CA ARG A 384 -0.02 24.29 5.95
C ARG A 384 -0.15 24.61 4.45
N PHE A 385 -1.29 25.18 4.09
CA PHE A 385 -1.64 25.51 2.72
C PHE A 385 -2.15 26.95 2.62
N LYS A 386 -1.78 27.64 1.55
CA LYS A 386 -2.41 28.92 1.17
C LYS A 386 -3.41 28.73 0.04
N LYS A 387 -4.52 29.48 0.10
CA LYS A 387 -5.49 29.60 -0.99
C LYS A 387 -4.83 30.25 -2.21
N VAL A 388 -5.10 29.70 -3.38
CA VAL A 388 -4.66 30.25 -4.68
C VAL A 388 -5.86 30.81 -5.44
N SER A 389 -6.99 30.11 -5.39
CA SER A 389 -8.29 30.55 -5.91
C SER A 389 -9.42 29.73 -5.29
N GLY A 390 -10.67 30.16 -5.45
CA GLY A 390 -11.86 29.47 -4.95
C GLY A 390 -12.61 30.23 -3.86
N GLY A 391 -13.79 29.70 -3.48
CA GLY A 391 -14.67 30.28 -2.47
C GLY A 391 -14.21 30.07 -1.03
N THR A 392 -15.14 30.10 -0.08
CA THR A 392 -14.91 29.63 1.29
C THR A 392 -14.61 28.13 1.27
N PHE A 393 -13.72 27.66 2.15
CA PHE A 393 -13.45 26.23 2.35
C PHE A 393 -13.82 25.86 3.78
N TYR A 394 -14.15 24.59 4.00
CA TYR A 394 -14.52 24.06 5.31
C TYR A 394 -13.70 22.79 5.63
N PRO A 395 -13.55 22.44 6.92
CA PRO A 395 -12.99 21.13 7.30
C PRO A 395 -13.78 19.98 6.64
N GLY A 396 -13.10 18.90 6.31
CA GLY A 396 -13.69 17.74 5.61
C GLY A 396 -13.74 17.85 4.08
N MET A 397 -13.68 19.05 3.49
CA MET A 397 -13.43 19.20 2.04
C MET A 397 -12.13 18.51 1.63
N LEU A 398 -12.07 17.91 0.44
CA LEU A 398 -10.97 17.03 0.05
C LEU A 398 -9.95 17.74 -0.85
N LEU A 399 -8.67 17.51 -0.59
CA LEU A 399 -7.55 17.92 -1.42
C LEU A 399 -7.14 16.76 -2.34
N ARG A 400 -6.96 17.03 -3.65
CA ARG A 400 -6.36 16.10 -4.62
C ARG A 400 -5.24 16.80 -5.40
N GLU A 401 -4.07 16.18 -5.54
CA GLU A 401 -2.93 16.81 -6.24
C GLU A 401 -3.20 16.88 -7.75
N ILE A 402 -3.05 18.07 -8.35
CA ILE A 402 -3.28 18.31 -9.77
C ILE A 402 -1.96 18.49 -10.53
N LYS A 403 -1.84 17.81 -11.68
CA LYS A 403 -0.73 18.03 -12.62
C LYS A 403 -0.76 19.47 -13.10
N PHE A 404 0.26 20.27 -12.76
CA PHE A 404 0.35 21.63 -13.25
C PHE A 404 0.80 21.61 -14.73
N LYS A 405 -0.18 21.64 -15.65
CA LYS A 405 0.07 22.13 -17.00
C LYS A 405 0.65 23.55 -16.87
N LYS A 406 1.82 23.79 -17.46
CA LYS A 406 2.17 25.15 -17.87
C LYS A 406 1.19 25.53 -18.98
N ASN A 407 0.48 26.63 -18.77
CA ASN A 407 -0.01 27.44 -19.88
C ASN A 407 1.18 28.25 -20.43
#